data_AF-A0A525CFU5-F1
#
_entry.id   AF-A0A525CFU5-F1
#
_cell.length_a   1.000
_cell.length_b   1.000
_cell.length_c   1.000
_cell.angle_alpha   90.00
_cell.angle_beta   90.00
_cell.angle_gamma   90.00
#
_symmetry.space_group_name_H-M   'P 1'
#
loop_
_entity.id
_entity.type
_entity.pdbx_description
1 polymer ?
#
loop_
_entity_poly.entity_id
_entity_poly.type
_entity_poly.pdbx_seq_one_letter_code
_entity_poly.pdbx_strand_id
1 'polypeptide(L)'
;VFSDDLTMKATAAFGSYSDRLVAAMEAGCDAILICNSREGTVEALDSYKYFPDFKGVVSMETMKNRNLTIDKKVISSEKWDRIATKLERLL
;
A
#
# COMPACT_ATOMS: atom_id res chain seq x y z
N VAL A 1 -0.27 8.37 -3.53
CA VAL A 1 -0.32 8.47 -2.06
C VAL A 1 -1.06 7.24 -1.55
N PHE A 2 -0.44 6.46 -0.66
CA PHE A 2 -1.12 5.35 0.01
C PHE A 2 -1.71 5.86 1.31
N SER A 3 -2.91 5.40 1.66
CA SER A 3 -3.42 5.58 3.01
C SER A 3 -2.57 4.77 4.00
N ASP A 4 -2.66 5.13 5.28
CA ASP A 4 -2.33 4.22 6.35
C ASP A 4 -3.35 3.05 6.39
N ASP A 5 -3.05 1.99 7.15
CA ASP A 5 -3.95 0.84 7.31
C ASP A 5 -5.21 1.25 8.07
N LEU A 6 -6.36 1.18 7.38
CA LEU A 6 -7.64 1.54 7.96
C LEU A 6 -8.17 0.51 8.97
N THR A 7 -7.51 -0.64 9.14
CA THR A 7 -7.81 -1.57 10.24
C THR A 7 -7.15 -1.17 11.56
N MET A 8 -6.21 -0.22 11.53
CA MET A 8 -5.48 0.21 12.72
C MET A 8 -6.44 0.72 13.82
N LYS A 9 -6.20 0.33 15.08
CA LYS A 9 -7.08 0.69 16.21
C LYS A 9 -7.28 2.21 16.38
N ALA A 10 -6.28 3.03 16.03
CA ALA A 10 -6.41 4.48 16.11
C ALA A 10 -7.41 5.03 15.08
N THR A 11 -7.61 4.37 13.94
CA THR A 11 -8.63 4.76 12.96
C THR A 11 -10.02 4.31 13.36
N ALA A 12 -10.15 3.41 14.35
CA ALA A 12 -11.44 2.89 14.82
C ALA A 12 -12.39 3.96 15.36
N ALA A 13 -11.83 5.05 15.90
CA ALA A 13 -12.61 6.19 16.37
C ALA A 13 -13.26 7.01 15.23
N PHE A 14 -12.83 6.80 13.97
CA PHE A 14 -13.29 7.54 12.80
C PHE A 14 -14.43 6.82 12.05
N GLY A 15 -15.26 6.07 12.79
CA GLY A 15 -16.47 5.45 12.25
C GLY A 15 -16.23 4.10 11.56
N SER A 16 -17.13 3.78 10.65
CA SER A 16 -17.16 2.53 9.88
C SER A 16 -15.98 2.44 8.89
N TYR A 17 -15.76 1.27 8.26
CA TYR A 17 -14.74 1.16 7.20
C TYR A 17 -15.10 2.01 5.99
N SER A 18 -16.39 2.16 5.70
CA SER A 18 -16.91 3.11 4.71
C SER A 18 -16.52 4.56 5.03
N ASP A 19 -16.73 5.01 6.27
CA ASP A 19 -16.39 6.39 6.68
C ASP A 19 -14.90 6.66 6.56
N ARG A 20 -14.07 5.69 6.96
CA ARG A 20 -12.61 5.80 6.86
C ARG A 20 -12.13 5.80 5.41
N LEU A 21 -12.75 5.02 4.52
CA LEU A 21 -12.43 5.05 3.09
C LEU A 21 -12.74 6.42 2.51
N VAL A 22 -13.94 6.96 2.78
CA VAL A 22 -14.36 8.30 2.33
C VAL A 22 -13.36 9.34 2.80
N ALA A 23 -13.03 9.36 4.09
CA ALA A 23 -12.09 10.32 4.66
C ALA A 23 -10.69 10.22 4.03
N ALA A 24 -10.18 9.01 3.79
CA ALA A 24 -8.87 8.81 3.17
C ALA A 24 -8.87 9.28 1.69
N MET A 25 -9.95 9.04 0.96
CA MET A 25 -10.13 9.49 -0.42
C MET A 25 -10.24 11.02 -0.50
N GLU A 26 -11.00 11.65 0.39
CA GLU A 26 -11.12 13.12 0.50
C GLU A 26 -9.79 13.77 0.90
N ALA A 27 -8.98 13.10 1.71
CA ALA A 27 -7.62 13.52 2.04
C ALA A 27 -6.63 13.40 0.85
N GLY A 28 -7.05 12.81 -0.27
CA GLY A 28 -6.26 12.67 -1.49
C GLY A 28 -5.41 11.40 -1.57
N CYS A 29 -5.79 10.33 -0.86
CA CYS A 29 -5.13 9.02 -1.02
C CYS A 29 -5.51 8.40 -2.38
N ASP A 30 -4.51 7.95 -3.14
CA ASP A 30 -4.66 7.28 -4.45
C ASP A 30 -4.95 5.78 -4.32
N ALA A 31 -4.51 5.18 -3.21
CA ALA A 31 -4.69 3.77 -2.90
C ALA A 31 -4.96 3.59 -1.41
N ILE A 32 -5.98 2.80 -1.10
CA ILE A 32 -6.45 2.55 0.26
C ILE A 32 -5.98 1.19 0.75
N LEU A 33 -5.44 1.13 1.97
CA LEU A 33 -4.98 -0.09 2.61
C LEU A 33 -5.97 -0.54 3.70
N ILE A 34 -6.47 -1.77 3.57
CA ILE A 34 -7.26 -2.47 4.58
C ILE A 34 -6.62 -3.85 4.74
N CYS A 35 -5.75 -4.00 5.73
CA CYS A 35 -4.97 -5.23 5.90
C CYS A 35 -5.68 -6.21 6.84
N ASN A 36 -5.60 -7.52 6.56
CA ASN A 36 -6.10 -8.57 7.46
C ASN A 36 -7.60 -8.49 7.83
N SER A 37 -8.44 -7.77 7.06
CA SER A 37 -9.89 -7.72 7.27
C SER A 37 -10.66 -7.76 5.95
N ARG A 38 -11.16 -8.95 5.60
CA ARG A 38 -11.98 -9.12 4.38
C ARG A 38 -13.34 -8.46 4.55
N GLU A 39 -13.95 -8.61 5.71
CA GLU A 39 -15.25 -8.03 6.04
C GLU A 39 -15.20 -6.51 5.95
N GLY A 40 -14.19 -5.88 6.56
CA GLY A 40 -14.00 -4.43 6.48
C GLY A 40 -13.72 -3.94 5.06
N THR A 41 -13.03 -4.75 4.25
CA THR A 41 -12.83 -4.43 2.83
C THR A 41 -14.14 -4.43 2.06
N VAL A 42 -15.00 -5.44 2.27
CA VAL A 42 -16.32 -5.51 1.62
C VAL A 42 -17.20 -4.34 2.05
N GLU A 43 -17.24 -4.03 3.34
CA GLU A 43 -17.97 -2.89 3.88
C GLU A 43 -17.48 -1.55 3.29
N ALA A 44 -16.17 -1.38 3.13
CA ALA A 44 -15.62 -0.16 2.52
C ALA A 44 -16.05 0.00 1.06
N LEU A 45 -16.11 -1.10 0.29
CA LEU A 45 -16.49 -1.07 -1.12
C LEU A 45 -17.94 -0.61 -1.35
N ASP A 46 -18.84 -0.79 -0.38
CA ASP A 46 -20.21 -0.27 -0.47
C ASP A 46 -20.28 1.27 -0.58
N SER A 47 -19.26 1.97 -0.05
CA SER A 47 -19.12 3.42 -0.16
C SER A 47 -18.42 3.89 -1.43
N TYR A 48 -17.78 3.00 -2.19
CA TYR A 48 -17.02 3.39 -3.38
C TYR A 48 -17.88 4.05 -4.47
N LYS A 49 -19.18 3.74 -4.50
CA LYS A 49 -20.18 4.38 -5.38
C LYS A 49 -20.25 5.91 -5.26
N TYR A 50 -19.77 6.48 -4.15
CA TYR A 50 -19.70 7.93 -3.95
C TYR A 50 -18.53 8.59 -4.69
N PHE A 51 -17.63 7.80 -5.27
CA PHE A 51 -16.43 8.26 -5.97
C PHE A 51 -16.35 7.74 -7.43
N PRO A 52 -17.40 7.93 -8.26
CA PRO A 52 -17.49 7.32 -9.59
C PRO A 52 -16.38 7.78 -10.56
N ASP A 53 -15.86 8.99 -10.37
CA ASP A 53 -14.84 9.61 -11.21
C ASP A 53 -13.48 9.72 -10.52
N PHE A 54 -13.25 8.99 -9.43
CA PHE A 54 -11.97 9.06 -8.75
C PHE A 54 -10.84 8.60 -9.67
N LYS A 55 -9.97 9.55 -9.99
CA LYS A 55 -8.74 9.32 -10.72
C LYS A 55 -7.61 9.67 -9.77
N GLY A 56 -6.95 8.63 -9.25
CA GLY A 56 -5.73 8.82 -8.49
C GLY A 56 -4.75 9.68 -9.28
N VAL A 57 -4.05 10.58 -8.58
CA VAL A 57 -2.98 11.42 -9.10
C VAL A 57 -1.84 10.56 -9.64
N VAL A 58 -1.59 9.41 -9.00
CA VAL A 58 -0.63 8.42 -9.44
C VAL A 58 -1.35 7.19 -9.99
N SER A 59 -1.04 6.83 -11.24
CA SER A 59 -1.55 5.60 -11.83
C SER A 59 -0.84 4.38 -11.21
N MET A 60 -1.62 3.39 -10.76
CA MET A 60 -1.07 2.10 -10.31
C MET A 60 -0.27 1.39 -11.42
N GLU A 61 -0.45 1.75 -12.69
CA GLU A 61 0.37 1.27 -13.80
C GLU A 61 1.85 1.62 -13.64
N THR A 62 2.19 2.78 -13.05
CA THR A 62 3.58 3.19 -12.85
C THR A 62 4.29 2.37 -11.77
N MET A 63 3.51 1.65 -10.97
CA MET A 63 3.99 0.84 -9.84
C MET A 63 4.08 -0.65 -10.16
N LYS A 64 3.65 -1.06 -11.36
CA LYS A 64 3.80 -2.45 -11.82
C LYS A 64 5.28 -2.83 -11.91
N ASN A 65 5.58 -4.09 -11.61
CA ASN A 65 6.90 -4.64 -11.85
C ASN A 65 7.27 -4.43 -13.33
N ARG A 66 8.46 -3.90 -13.58
CA ARG A 66 8.98 -3.64 -14.94
C ARG A 66 9.52 -4.90 -15.63
N ASN A 67 9.11 -6.09 -15.16
CA ASN A 67 9.63 -7.39 -15.60
C ASN A 67 11.16 -7.46 -15.61
N LEU A 68 11.80 -6.80 -14.63
CA LEU A 68 13.25 -6.86 -14.49
C LEU A 68 13.62 -8.25 -14.00
N THR A 69 14.38 -8.97 -14.82
CA THR A 69 15.04 -10.19 -14.36
C THR A 69 16.25 -9.77 -13.53
N ILE A 70 16.28 -10.20 -12.26
CA ILE A 70 17.47 -10.02 -11.45
C ILE A 70 18.55 -10.93 -12.05
N ASP A 71 19.60 -10.32 -12.59
CA ASP A 71 20.77 -11.08 -13.03
C ASP A 71 21.35 -11.81 -11.82
N LYS A 72 21.42 -13.14 -11.90
CA LYS A 72 21.97 -13.99 -10.84
C LYS A 72 23.40 -13.59 -10.47
N LYS A 73 24.14 -12.96 -11.40
CA LYS A 73 25.47 -12.40 -11.13
C LYS A 73 25.46 -11.27 -10.11
N VAL A 74 24.36 -10.53 -9.98
CA VAL A 74 24.21 -9.47 -8.96
C VAL A 74 24.23 -10.11 -7.57
N ILE A 75 23.44 -11.17 -7.38
CA ILE A 75 23.33 -11.87 -6.09
C ILE A 75 24.64 -12.59 -5.75
N SER A 76 25.35 -13.13 -6.75
CA SER A 76 26.64 -13.80 -6.55
C SER A 76 27.86 -12.86 -6.57
N SER A 77 27.65 -11.53 -6.47
CA SER A 77 28.75 -10.56 -6.55
C SER A 77 29.35 -10.27 -5.17
N GLU A 78 30.65 -10.02 -5.11
CA GLU A 78 31.32 -9.56 -3.88
C GLU A 78 30.68 -8.28 -3.31
N LYS A 79 30.14 -7.43 -4.20
CA LYS A 79 29.44 -6.20 -3.81
C LYS A 79 28.17 -6.53 -3.02
N TRP A 80 27.41 -7.54 -3.44
CA TRP A 80 26.22 -8.00 -2.74
C TRP A 80 26.57 -8.55 -1.37
N ASP A 81 27.51 -9.49 -1.30
CA ASP A 81 27.96 -10.10 -0.04
C ASP A 81 28.44 -9.05 0.96
N ARG A 82 29.27 -8.11 0.51
CA ARG A 82 29.78 -7.02 1.37
C ARG A 82 28.65 -6.15 1.94
N ILE A 83 27.62 -5.87 1.16
CA ILE A 83 26.47 -5.06 1.62
C ILE A 83 25.60 -5.88 2.56
N ALA A 84 25.32 -7.14 2.23
CA ALA A 84 24.53 -8.05 3.05
C ALA A 84 25.17 -8.23 4.44
N THR A 85 26.46 -8.56 4.50
CA THR A 85 27.19 -8.68 5.77
C THR A 85 27.22 -7.37 6.56
N LYS A 86 27.28 -6.22 5.88
CA LYS A 86 27.20 -4.92 6.57
C LYS A 86 25.82 -4.68 7.17
N LEU A 87 24.75 -5.02 6.46
CA LEU A 87 23.37 -4.90 6.96
C LEU A 87 23.12 -5.83 8.14
N GLU A 88 23.60 -7.08 8.07
CA GLU A 88 23.49 -8.05 9.17
C GLU A 88 24.16 -7.57 10.47
N ARG A 89 25.22 -6.76 10.37
CA ARG A 89 25.89 -6.18 11.55
C ARG A 89 25.18 -4.97 12.14
N LEU A 90 24.21 -4.41 11.42
CA LEU A 90 23.42 -3.24 11.85
C LEU A 90 22.06 -3.64 12.45
N LEU A 91 21.66 -4.90 12.29
CA LEU A 91 20.46 -5.51 12.87
C LEU A 91 20.82 -6.27 14.15
#